data_AF-A0A1G2XPN6-F1
#
_entry.id   AF-A0A1G2XPN6-F1
#
_cell.length_a   1.000
_cell.length_b   1.000
_cell.length_c   1.000
_cell.angle_alpha   90.00
_cell.angle_beta   90.00
_cell.angle_gamma   90.00
#
_symmetry.space_group_name_H-M   'P 1'
#
loop_
_entity.id
_entity.type
_entity.pdbx_description
1 polymer ?
#
loop_
_entity_poly.entity_id
_entity_poly.type
_entity_poly.pdbx_seq_one_letter_code
_entity_poly.pdbx_strand_id
1 'polypeptide(L)'
;MKKYITRDSMEKWMNRSEKDGMGARTRNTYRAAIIAFCNWCVETDRMAANPLSRLCAADEHADKRKQRRALTEEELNRLFTAARLRPLAESWPQVNCFVRYRKERSQVVAQKSHCFLKN
;
A
#
# COMPACT_ATOMS: atom_id res chain seq x y z
N MET A 1 -0.20 -36.64 -9.07
CA MET A 1 0.92 -35.67 -8.90
C MET A 1 0.88 -35.13 -7.50
N LYS A 2 1.91 -35.42 -6.69
CA LYS A 2 1.95 -34.99 -5.30
C LYS A 2 2.23 -33.48 -5.23
N LYS A 3 1.27 -32.71 -4.69
CA LYS A 3 1.33 -31.25 -4.56
C LYS A 3 2.16 -30.89 -3.33
N TYR A 4 3.46 -30.72 -3.49
CA TYR A 4 4.35 -30.25 -2.44
C TYR A 4 4.82 -28.83 -2.73
N ILE A 5 5.17 -28.09 -1.68
CA ILE A 5 5.80 -26.77 -1.81
C ILE A 5 7.22 -27.00 -2.37
N THR A 6 7.40 -26.74 -3.67
CA THR A 6 8.70 -26.84 -4.34
C THR A 6 9.18 -25.48 -4.81
N ARG A 7 10.49 -25.31 -4.97
CA ARG A 7 11.10 -24.10 -5.53
C ARG A 7 10.46 -23.70 -6.85
N ASP A 8 10.36 -24.64 -7.79
CA ASP A 8 9.80 -24.38 -9.13
C ASP A 8 8.37 -23.87 -9.08
N SER A 9 7.56 -24.37 -8.14
CA SER A 9 6.18 -23.90 -7.97
C SER A 9 6.15 -22.45 -7.49
N MET A 10 7.08 -22.07 -6.60
CA MET A 10 7.21 -20.72 -6.08
C MET A 10 7.77 -19.76 -7.13
N GLU A 11 8.77 -20.16 -7.90
CA GLU A 11 9.31 -19.35 -9.01
C GLU A 11 8.28 -19.12 -10.10
N LYS A 12 7.50 -20.16 -10.48
CA LYS A 12 6.37 -20.02 -11.41
C LYS A 12 5.32 -19.05 -10.90
N TRP A 13 5.03 -19.07 -9.60
CA TRP A 13 4.11 -18.11 -8.98
C TRP A 13 4.70 -16.69 -9.00
N MET A 14 5.96 -16.51 -8.62
CA MET A 14 6.63 -15.20 -8.63
C MET A 14 6.63 -14.56 -10.03
N ASN A 15 6.91 -15.34 -11.07
CA ASN A 15 6.89 -14.89 -12.46
C ASN A 15 5.48 -14.54 -12.94
N ARG A 16 4.46 -15.27 -12.47
CA ARG A 16 3.06 -14.95 -12.78
C ARG A 16 2.63 -13.66 -12.10
N SER A 17 2.92 -13.51 -10.80
CA SER A 17 2.58 -12.31 -10.05
C SER A 17 3.27 -11.07 -10.61
N GLU A 18 4.45 -11.20 -11.20
CA GLU A 18 5.09 -10.12 -11.96
C GLU A 18 4.27 -9.69 -13.17
N LYS A 19 3.85 -10.66 -13.99
CA LYS A 19 3.01 -10.40 -15.17
C LYS A 19 1.67 -9.79 -14.79
N ASP A 20 1.12 -10.16 -13.65
CA ASP A 20 -0.11 -9.58 -13.10
C ASP A 20 0.10 -8.15 -12.53
N GLY A 21 1.33 -7.62 -12.60
CA GLY A 21 1.66 -6.26 -12.18
C GLY A 21 1.91 -6.11 -10.68
N MET A 22 2.11 -7.19 -9.93
CA MET A 22 2.42 -7.12 -8.50
C MET A 22 3.82 -6.53 -8.26
N GLY A 23 3.89 -5.49 -7.42
CA GLY A 23 5.14 -4.82 -7.07
C GLY A 23 6.14 -5.74 -6.37
N ALA A 24 7.43 -5.50 -6.61
CA ALA A 24 8.53 -6.31 -6.07
C ALA A 24 8.48 -6.46 -4.54
N ARG A 25 8.21 -5.36 -3.82
CA ARG A 25 8.05 -5.37 -2.34
C ARG A 25 6.95 -6.32 -1.88
N THR A 26 5.78 -6.26 -2.52
CA THR A 26 4.63 -7.10 -2.16
C THR A 26 4.97 -8.58 -2.37
N ARG A 27 5.59 -8.92 -3.51
CA ARG A 27 6.03 -10.28 -3.79
C ARG A 27 7.06 -10.79 -2.77
N ASN A 28 8.01 -9.93 -2.39
CA ASN A 28 9.00 -10.25 -1.37
C ASN A 28 8.38 -10.46 0.02
N THR A 29 7.35 -9.70 0.40
CA THR A 29 6.62 -9.92 1.66
C THR A 29 5.94 -11.29 1.69
N TYR A 30 5.30 -11.71 0.60
CA TYR A 30 4.72 -13.05 0.50
C TYR A 30 5.80 -14.14 0.56
N ARG A 31 6.91 -13.96 -0.16
CA ARG A 31 8.06 -14.87 -0.09
C ARG A 31 8.57 -15.01 1.35
N ALA A 32 8.78 -13.90 2.04
CA ALA A 32 9.27 -13.91 3.42
C ALA A 32 8.30 -14.64 4.37
N ALA A 33 6.99 -14.41 4.23
CA ALA A 33 5.97 -15.09 5.02
C ALA A 33 5.99 -16.61 4.81
N ILE A 34 6.12 -17.08 3.56
CA ILE A 34 6.17 -18.51 3.25
C ILE A 34 7.48 -19.13 3.79
N ILE A 35 8.62 -18.46 3.66
CA ILE A 35 9.89 -18.94 4.20
C ILE A 35 9.82 -19.05 5.73
N ALA A 36 9.26 -18.04 6.40
CA ALA A 36 9.05 -18.06 7.85
C ALA A 36 8.14 -19.22 8.28
N PHE A 37 7.06 -19.46 7.53
CA PHE A 37 6.18 -20.61 7.75
C PHE A 37 6.92 -21.94 7.59
N CYS A 38 7.71 -22.12 6.53
CA CYS A 38 8.51 -23.32 6.34
C CYS A 38 9.57 -23.51 7.44
N ASN A 39 10.20 -22.43 7.90
CA ASN A 39 11.13 -22.48 9.03
C ASN A 39 10.43 -22.93 10.32
N TRP A 40 9.24 -22.41 10.60
CA TRP A 40 8.44 -22.85 11.74
C TRP A 40 8.02 -24.33 11.62
N CYS A 41 7.69 -24.81 10.43
CA CYS A 41 7.42 -26.24 10.21
C CYS A 41 8.64 -27.12 10.48
N VAL A 42 9.85 -26.63 10.21
CA VAL A 42 11.09 -27.34 10.54
C VAL A 42 11.32 -27.35 12.05
N GLU A 43 11.11 -26.22 12.73
CA GLU A 43 11.27 -26.11 14.18
C GLU A 43 10.27 -26.98 14.95
N THR A 44 9.07 -27.16 14.42
CA THR A 44 8.03 -28.02 15.01
C THR A 44 8.10 -29.49 14.55
N ASP A 45 9.18 -29.88 13.86
CA ASP A 45 9.44 -31.23 13.36
C ASP A 45 8.34 -31.78 12.42
N ARG A 46 7.58 -30.86 11.79
CA ARG A 46 6.56 -31.19 10.78
C ARG A 46 7.17 -31.31 9.38
N MET A 47 8.39 -30.84 9.21
CA MET A 47 9.11 -30.83 7.93
C MET A 47 10.61 -31.05 8.17
N ALA A 48 11.22 -32.00 7.44
CA ALA A 48 12.63 -32.35 7.65
C ALA A 48 13.63 -31.24 7.26
N ALA A 49 13.29 -30.42 6.27
CA ALA A 49 14.13 -29.30 5.83
C ALA A 49 13.30 -28.27 5.06
N ASN A 50 13.71 -27.00 5.08
CA ASN A 50 13.05 -25.95 4.32
C ASN A 50 13.45 -26.00 2.83
N PRO A 51 12.52 -26.33 1.90
CA PRO A 51 12.81 -26.42 0.46
C PRO A 51 13.03 -25.05 -0.22
N LEU A 52 12.63 -23.96 0.43
CA LEU A 52 12.68 -22.59 -0.10
C LEU A 52 13.82 -21.76 0.47
N SER A 53 14.71 -22.36 1.27
CA SER A 53 15.83 -21.69 1.94
C SER A 53 16.75 -20.89 1.00
N ARG A 54 16.99 -21.37 -0.23
CA ARG A 54 17.85 -20.66 -1.21
C ARG A 54 17.08 -19.86 -2.26
N LEU A 55 15.79 -19.58 -2.07
CA LEU A 55 15.02 -18.79 -3.04
C LEU A 55 15.51 -17.33 -2.96
N CYS A 56 15.90 -16.70 -4.07
CA CYS A 56 16.36 -15.31 -4.01
C CYS A 56 15.19 -14.32 -3.87
N ALA A 57 15.45 -13.17 -3.24
CA ALA A 57 14.49 -12.07 -3.24
C ALA A 57 14.49 -11.37 -4.61
N ALA A 58 13.34 -10.86 -5.04
CA ALA A 58 13.27 -9.99 -6.21
C ALA A 58 13.88 -8.63 -5.87
N ASP A 59 14.54 -7.99 -6.84
CA ASP A 59 15.16 -6.68 -6.62
C ASP A 59 14.08 -5.59 -6.42
N GLU A 60 13.98 -5.06 -5.21
CA GLU A 60 13.07 -3.97 -4.87
C GLU A 60 13.57 -2.61 -5.39
N HIS A 61 14.85 -2.48 -5.69
CA HIS A 61 15.44 -1.23 -6.17
C HIS A 61 15.13 -0.97 -7.65
N ALA A 62 14.96 -2.03 -8.44
CA ALA A 62 14.55 -1.94 -9.84
C ALA A 62 13.09 -1.45 -10.01
N ASP A 63 12.20 -1.70 -9.03
CA ASP A 63 10.77 -1.36 -9.09
C ASP A 63 10.35 -0.41 -7.94
N LYS A 64 10.96 0.78 -7.89
CA LYS A 64 10.56 1.84 -6.94
C LYS A 64 9.30 2.58 -7.40
N ARG A 65 8.12 1.99 -7.15
CA ARG A 65 6.82 2.58 -7.55
C ARG A 65 6.42 3.84 -6.77
N LYS A 66 6.79 3.93 -5.49
CA LYS A 66 6.49 5.10 -4.64
C LYS A 66 7.78 5.68 -4.09
N GLN A 67 8.20 6.81 -4.66
CA GLN A 67 9.25 7.62 -4.07
C GLN A 67 8.68 8.39 -2.88
N ARG A 68 9.08 8.02 -1.67
CA ARG A 68 8.80 8.85 -0.49
C ARG A 68 9.70 10.08 -0.57
N ARG A 69 9.10 11.24 -0.81
CA ARG A 69 9.79 12.54 -0.75
C ARG A 69 9.40 13.27 0.53
N ALA A 70 10.30 14.14 1.00
CA ALA A 70 9.93 15.13 2.00
C ALA A 70 8.85 16.06 1.41
N LEU A 71 7.92 16.49 2.28
CA LEU A 71 6.95 17.52 1.95
C LEU A 71 7.68 18.85 1.75
N THR A 72 7.25 19.66 0.78
CA THR A 72 7.73 21.05 0.69
C THR A 72 7.07 21.89 1.78
N GLU A 73 7.63 23.06 2.06
CA GLU A 73 7.11 23.98 3.08
C GLU A 73 5.67 24.40 2.78
N GLU A 74 5.32 24.62 1.51
CA GLU A 74 3.96 24.96 1.09
C GLU A 74 2.97 23.82 1.30
N GLU A 75 3.40 22.58 1.05
CA GLU A 75 2.59 21.39 1.29
C GLU A 75 2.38 21.15 2.78
N LEU A 76 3.38 21.46 3.60
CA LEU A 76 3.30 21.42 5.06
C LEU A 76 2.29 22.45 5.59
N ASN A 77 2.35 23.69 5.10
CA ASN A 77 1.40 24.75 5.46
C ASN A 77 -0.05 24.38 5.08
N ARG A 78 -0.25 23.76 3.91
CA ARG A 78 -1.56 23.22 3.50
C ARG A 78 -2.03 22.09 4.43
N LEU A 79 -1.12 21.21 4.85
CA LEU A 79 -1.43 20.13 5.78
C LEU A 79 -1.87 20.68 7.15
N PHE A 80 -1.15 21.66 7.70
CA PHE A 80 -1.54 22.30 8.97
C PHE A 80 -2.88 23.02 8.89
N THR A 81 -3.13 23.70 7.78
CA THR A 81 -4.43 24.36 7.54
C THR A 81 -5.56 23.33 7.54
N ALA A 82 -5.40 22.21 6.82
CA ALA A 82 -6.40 21.14 6.80
C ALA A 82 -6.60 20.48 8.17
N ALA A 83 -5.51 20.23 8.90
CA ALA A 83 -5.56 19.63 10.24
C ALA A 83 -6.24 20.53 11.27
N ARG A 84 -6.10 21.86 11.16
CA ARG A 84 -6.77 22.83 12.04
C ARG A 84 -8.27 22.93 11.77
N LEU A 85 -8.69 22.85 10.51
CA LEU A 85 -10.09 23.07 10.11
C LEU A 85 -10.96 21.81 10.26
N ARG A 86 -10.39 20.62 10.09
CA ARG A 86 -11.14 19.36 10.10
C ARG A 86 -11.87 19.04 11.43
N PRO A 87 -11.27 19.24 12.62
CA PRO A 87 -11.96 18.99 13.89
C PRO A 87 -13.20 19.87 14.08
N LEU A 88 -13.14 21.13 13.63
CA LEU A 88 -14.26 22.06 13.70
C LEU A 88 -15.40 21.62 12.77
N ALA A 89 -15.06 21.15 11.56
CA ALA A 89 -16.03 20.62 10.60
C ALA A 89 -16.68 19.31 11.07
N GLU A 90 -15.93 18.42 11.73
CA GLU A 90 -16.45 17.15 12.26
C GLU A 90 -17.29 17.37 13.54
N SER A 91 -16.98 18.39 14.35
CA SER A 91 -17.70 18.68 15.59
C SER A 91 -19.09 19.29 15.41
N TRP A 92 -19.43 19.84 14.24
CA TRP A 92 -20.71 20.51 13.97
C TRP A 92 -21.44 19.88 12.76
N PRO A 93 -22.27 18.83 12.96
CA PRO A 93 -22.89 18.07 11.88
C PRO A 93 -23.97 18.84 11.07
N GLN A 94 -24.44 19.97 11.57
CA GLN A 94 -25.63 20.68 11.06
C GLN A 94 -25.30 21.70 9.96
N VAL A 95 -24.02 22.03 9.76
CA VAL A 95 -23.53 22.84 8.64
C VAL A 95 -22.64 21.98 7.76
N ASN A 96 -23.24 20.99 7.11
CA ASN A 96 -22.57 20.15 6.14
C ASN A 96 -22.31 20.94 4.84
N CYS A 97 -21.48 21.98 4.93
CA CYS A 97 -20.81 22.57 3.78
C CYS A 97 -19.75 21.57 3.33
N PHE A 98 -20.20 20.59 2.55
CA PHE A 98 -19.37 19.55 1.94
C PHE A 98 -18.32 20.21 1.03
N VAL A 99 -17.17 20.63 1.57
CA VAL A 99 -16.04 21.07 0.75
C VAL A 99 -15.45 19.84 0.08
N ARG A 100 -16.01 19.45 -1.06
CA ARG A 100 -15.41 18.44 -1.94
C ARG A 100 -14.18 19.06 -2.61
N TYR A 101 -13.00 18.73 -2.10
CA TYR A 101 -11.76 19.00 -2.81
C TYR A 101 -11.63 18.01 -3.99
N ARG A 102 -12.15 18.38 -5.17
CA ARG A 102 -11.90 17.66 -6.43
C ARG A 102 -10.50 18.05 -6.93
N LYS A 103 -9.56 17.11 -6.95
CA LYS A 103 -8.19 17.33 -7.43
C LYS A 103 -8.16 17.25 -8.96
N GLU A 104 -8.25 18.39 -9.64
CA GLU A 104 -7.98 18.50 -11.08
C GLU A 104 -6.60 19.13 -11.30
N ARG A 105 -5.73 18.37 -11.99
CA ARG A 105 -4.42 18.77 -12.56
C ARG A 105 -3.75 20.01 -11.94
N SER A 106 -3.23 19.83 -10.73
CA SER A 106 -2.21 20.69 -10.11
C SER A 106 -2.64 22.08 -9.61
N GLN A 107 -3.94 22.36 -9.47
CA GLN A 107 -4.44 23.50 -8.69
C GLN A 107 -5.60 23.07 -7.77
N VAL A 108 -5.58 23.54 -6.52
CA VAL A 108 -6.71 23.41 -5.59
C VAL A 108 -7.55 24.66 -5.75
N VAL A 109 -8.54 24.63 -6.64
CA VAL A 109 -9.49 25.73 -6.81
C VAL A 109 -10.70 25.47 -5.91
N ALA A 110 -10.91 26.32 -4.92
CA ALA A 110 -12.10 26.31 -4.09
C ALA A 110 -13.27 26.94 -4.87
N GLN A 111 -14.15 26.13 -5.45
CA GLN A 111 -15.42 26.64 -5.98
C GLN A 111 -16.38 26.89 -4.81
N LYS A 112 -16.72 28.17 -4.58
CA LYS A 112 -17.86 28.57 -3.73
C LYS A 112 -19.14 28.05 -4.38
N SER A 113 -19.69 26.96 -3.89
CA SER A 113 -21.08 26.61 -4.16
C SER A 113 -21.94 27.51 -3.28
N HIS A 114 -22.79 28.33 -3.90
CA HIS A 114 -23.76 29.16 -3.21
C HIS A 114 -24.75 28.25 -2.45
N CYS A 115 -24.80 28.32 -1.12
CA CYS A 115 -25.78 27.60 -0.32
C CYS A 115 -27.16 28.24 -0.52
N PHE A 116 -28.03 27.57 -1.29
CA PHE A 116 -29.44 27.93 -1.36
C PHE A 116 -30.16 27.28 -0.17
N LEU A 117 -30.58 28.10 0.80
CA LEU A 117 -31.54 27.69 1.84
C LEU A 117 -32.87 27.44 1.15
N LYS A 118 -33.29 26.17 1.04
CA LYS A 118 -34.69 25.85 0.71
C LYS A 118 -35.50 25.99 2.00
N ASN A 119 -36.28 27.06 2.08
CA ASN A 119 -37.49 27.11 2.92
C ASN A 119 -38.62 26.34 2.23
#